data_AF-A0A842N607-F1
#
_entry.id   AF-A0A842N607-F1
#
_cell.length_a   1.000
_cell.length_b   1.000
_cell.length_c   1.000
_cell.angle_alpha   90.00
_cell.angle_beta   90.00
_cell.angle_gamma   90.00
#
_symmetry.space_group_name_H-M   'P 1'
#
loop_
_entity.id
_entity.type
_entity.pdbx_description
1 polymer ?
#
loop_
_entity_poly.entity_id
_entity_poly.type
_entity_poly.pdbx_seq_one_letter_code
_entity_poly.pdbx_strand_id
1 'polypeptide(L)'
;MSEVQPKVCPKCGGSMVQGGISIPIEKMNVPPMGDMTPGFMHQGLPPGIETFTTAPMWEEKTGEKTGFLFKRDEIKQMKTVGYRCSLCNFIELYAKP
;
A
#
# COMPACT_ATOMS: atom_id res chain seq x y z
N MET A 1 -11.04 4.45 -26.33
CA MET A 1 -9.65 4.48 -25.82
C MET A 1 -9.38 5.91 -25.41
N SER A 2 -9.37 6.22 -24.11
CA SER A 2 -9.16 7.60 -23.65
C SER A 2 -7.70 7.97 -23.84
N GLU A 3 -7.44 8.99 -24.66
CA GLU A 3 -6.10 9.55 -24.84
C GLU A 3 -5.56 10.01 -23.49
N VAL A 4 -4.48 9.38 -23.04
CA VAL A 4 -3.76 9.82 -21.83
C VAL A 4 -2.98 11.05 -22.24
N GLN A 5 -3.52 12.24 -21.96
CA GLN A 5 -2.78 13.47 -22.17
C GLN A 5 -1.45 13.41 -21.38
N PRO A 6 -0.31 13.77 -22.00
CA PRO A 6 0.97 13.73 -21.32
C PRO A 6 0.97 14.73 -20.16
N LYS A 7 1.26 14.23 -18.94
CA LYS A 7 1.38 15.11 -17.77
C LYS A 7 2.69 15.89 -17.80
N VAL A 8 2.56 17.19 -17.57
CA VAL A 8 3.67 18.16 -17.51
C VAL A 8 3.88 18.60 -16.06
N CYS A 9 5.13 18.68 -15.63
CA CYS A 9 5.48 19.05 -14.27
C CYS A 9 5.14 20.52 -14.00
N PRO A 10 4.37 20.83 -12.95
CA PRO A 10 3.97 22.21 -12.65
C PRO A 10 5.13 23.06 -12.14
N LYS A 11 6.27 22.46 -11.76
CA LYS A 11 7.44 23.17 -11.23
C LYS A 11 8.46 23.57 -12.29
N CYS A 12 8.65 22.79 -13.34
CA CYS A 12 9.73 22.99 -14.30
C CYS A 12 9.35 22.73 -15.77
N GLY A 13 8.10 22.35 -16.06
CA GLY A 13 7.67 22.04 -17.43
C GLY A 13 8.16 20.70 -17.98
N GLY A 14 8.90 19.91 -17.21
CA GLY A 14 9.39 18.60 -17.65
C GLY A 14 8.29 17.54 -17.74
N SER A 15 8.51 16.50 -18.54
CA SER A 15 7.59 15.35 -18.64
C SER A 15 7.45 14.62 -17.30
N MET A 16 6.25 14.14 -16.99
CA MET A 16 6.01 13.31 -15.82
C MET A 16 5.78 11.85 -16.20
N VAL A 17 6.35 10.95 -15.40
CA VAL A 17 6.24 9.50 -15.57
C VAL A 17 5.40 8.92 -14.44
N GLN A 18 4.44 8.06 -14.77
CA GLN A 18 3.62 7.38 -13.78
C GLN A 18 4.46 6.41 -12.93
N GLY A 19 4.20 6.40 -11.63
CA GLY A 19 4.80 5.49 -10.66
C GLY A 19 3.85 5.23 -9.49
N GLY A 20 4.37 4.59 -8.44
CA GLY A 20 3.62 4.28 -7.22
C GLY A 20 4.53 4.31 -5.99
N ILE A 21 3.91 4.27 -4.81
CA ILE A 21 4.62 4.16 -3.53
C ILE A 21 4.57 2.70 -3.10
N SER A 22 5.72 2.17 -2.66
CA SER A 22 5.84 0.87 -2.03
C SER A 22 6.36 1.04 -0.61
N ILE A 23 5.66 0.47 0.37
CA ILE A 23 6.05 0.44 1.77
C ILE A 23 6.55 -0.99 2.07
N PRO A 24 7.83 -1.17 2.42
CA PRO A 24 8.32 -2.46 2.86
C PRO A 24 7.74 -2.79 4.23
N ILE A 25 7.26 -4.02 4.39
CA ILE A 25 6.79 -4.57 5.65
C ILE A 25 7.64 -5.80 5.94
N GLU A 26 8.36 -5.76 7.06
CA GLU A 26 9.06 -6.92 7.59
C GLU A 26 8.09 -7.70 8.48
N LYS A 27 7.78 -8.94 8.09
CA LYS A 27 6.99 -9.84 8.92
C LYS A 27 7.91 -10.91 9.48
N MET A 28 8.04 -10.93 10.81
CA MET A 28 8.72 -12.01 11.50
C MET A 28 7.78 -13.22 11.54
N ASN A 29 8.15 -14.29 10.84
CA ASN A 29 7.39 -15.53 10.88
C ASN A 29 7.84 -16.31 12.12
N VAL A 30 7.20 -16.07 13.26
CA VAL A 30 7.45 -16.84 14.49
C VAL A 30 6.74 -18.17 14.32
N PRO A 31 7.45 -19.32 14.34
CA PRO A 31 6.80 -20.62 14.30
C PRO A 31 5.80 -20.70 15.45
N PRO A 32 4.56 -21.19 15.23
CA PRO A 32 3.70 -21.51 16.35
C PRO A 32 4.45 -22.51 17.23
N MET A 33 4.64 -22.19 18.52
CA MET A 33 5.16 -23.17 19.48
C MET A 33 4.17 -24.35 19.47
N GLY A 34 4.54 -25.42 18.77
CA GLY A 34 3.75 -26.64 18.74
C GLY A 34 3.66 -27.22 20.14
N ASP A 35 2.46 -27.69 20.50
CA ASP A 35 2.20 -28.42 21.73
C ASP A 35 3.25 -29.51 21.97
N MET A 36 3.67 -29.63 23.22
CA MET A 36 4.72 -30.52 23.69
C MET A 36 4.41 -32.00 23.37
N THR A 37 4.86 -32.48 22.22
CA THR A 37 5.05 -33.92 21.98
C THR A 37 6.48 -34.31 22.34
N PRO A 38 6.72 -35.14 23.37
CA PRO A 38 8.06 -35.56 23.77
C PRO A 38 8.54 -36.63 22.79
N GLY A 39 9.44 -36.28 21.86
CA GLY A 39 10.08 -37.32 21.04
C GLY A 39 10.79 -36.90 19.77
N PHE A 40 10.69 -35.66 19.31
CA PHE A 40 11.42 -35.25 18.10
C PHE A 40 12.25 -34.01 18.36
N MET A 41 13.57 -34.15 18.23
CA MET A 41 14.51 -33.05 18.11
C MET A 41 14.14 -32.25 16.85
N HIS A 42 13.28 -31.24 16.98
CA HIS A 42 13.14 -30.22 15.97
C HIS A 42 14.28 -29.23 16.17
N GLN A 43 15.33 -29.39 15.35
CA GLN A 43 16.19 -28.27 14.99
C GLN A 43 15.28 -27.22 14.35
N GLY A 44 14.76 -26.31 15.17
CA GLY A 44 13.90 -25.22 14.72
C GLY A 44 14.68 -24.39 13.71
N LEU A 45 14.15 -24.28 12.50
CA LEU A 45 14.63 -23.31 11.52
C LEU A 45 14.65 -21.93 12.20
N PRO A 46 15.70 -21.11 12.01
CA PRO A 46 15.70 -19.76 12.52
C PRO A 46 14.47 -19.02 11.95
N PRO A 47 13.83 -18.13 12.75
CA PRO A 47 12.69 -17.37 12.27
C PRO A 47 13.09 -16.63 11.00
N GLY A 48 12.38 -16.93 9.90
CA GLY A 48 12.56 -16.22 8.64
C GLY A 48 12.00 -14.81 8.76
N ILE A 49 12.77 -13.82 8.33
CA ILE A 49 12.25 -12.47 8.08
C ILE A 49 11.77 -12.47 6.63
N GLU A 50 10.46 -12.40 6.45
CA GLU A 50 9.87 -12.21 5.12
C GLU A 50 9.63 -10.72 4.90
N THR A 51 10.23 -10.17 3.84
CA THR A 51 9.98 -8.78 3.42
C THR A 51 8.87 -8.77 2.38
N PHE A 52 7.75 -8.14 2.72
CA PHE A 52 6.64 -7.87 1.81
C PHE A 52 6.64 -6.40 1.39
N THR A 53 6.03 -6.09 0.25
CA THR A 53 5.76 -4.70 -0.13
C THR A 53 4.26 -4.50 -0.23
N THR A 54 3.77 -3.39 0.34
CA THR A 54 2.38 -2.94 0.19
C THR A 54 2.33 -1.56 -0.44
N ALA A 55 1.19 -1.20 -1.04
CA ALA A 55 0.95 0.15 -1.53
C ALA A 55 0.02 0.90 -0.56
N PRO A 56 0.28 2.19 -0.27
CA PRO A 56 -0.61 2.97 0.58
C PRO A 56 -1.95 3.23 -0.10
N MET A 57 -3.02 3.12 0.68
CA MET A 57 -4.38 3.46 0.29
C MET A 57 -4.78 4.81 0.88
N TRP A 58 -5.58 5.57 0.15
CA TRP A 58 -6.25 6.75 0.66
C TRP A 58 -7.57 6.33 1.31
N GLU A 59 -7.84 6.82 2.51
CA GLU A 59 -9.10 6.59 3.20
C GLU A 59 -9.77 7.92 3.52
N GLU A 60 -11.03 8.06 3.15
CA GLU A 60 -11.84 9.24 3.49
C GLU A 60 -13.20 8.83 4.06
N LYS A 61 -13.63 9.53 5.11
CA LYS A 61 -15.00 9.43 5.62
C LYS A 61 -15.92 10.17 4.65
N THR A 62 -16.93 9.50 4.11
CA THR A 62 -17.87 10.12 3.16
C THR A 62 -18.94 10.98 3.86
N GLY A 63 -19.13 10.79 5.18
CA GLY A 63 -20.21 11.40 5.95
C GLY A 63 -21.55 10.66 5.82
N GLU A 64 -21.63 9.66 4.95
CA GLU A 64 -22.76 8.74 4.86
C GLU A 64 -22.67 7.68 5.97
N LYS A 65 -23.82 7.16 6.40
CA LYS A 65 -23.89 6.13 7.44
C LYS A 65 -24.37 4.83 6.84
N THR A 66 -23.59 3.77 6.99
CA THR A 66 -23.92 2.42 6.52
C THR A 66 -24.23 1.48 7.70
N GLY A 67 -25.05 0.46 7.45
CA GLY A 67 -25.46 -0.54 8.46
C GLY A 67 -26.90 -0.38 8.97
N PHE A 68 -27.64 -1.49 9.03
CA PHE A 68 -29.06 -1.51 9.39
C PHE A 68 -29.33 -1.45 10.90
N LEU A 69 -28.44 -2.05 11.72
CA LEU A 69 -28.57 -2.11 13.18
C LEU A 69 -27.58 -1.20 13.92
N PHE A 70 -26.36 -1.06 13.41
CA PHE A 70 -25.35 -0.14 13.95
C PHE A 70 -24.86 0.74 12.80
N LYS A 71 -25.26 2.01 12.82
CA LYS A 71 -24.82 2.99 11.82
C LYS A 71 -23.34 3.29 12.04
N ARG A 72 -22.50 2.99 11.05
CA ARG A 72 -21.08 3.34 11.00
C ARG A 72 -20.84 4.36 9.90
N ASP A 73 -19.88 5.25 10.11
CA ASP A 73 -19.42 6.14 9.05
C ASP A 73 -18.93 5.29 7.87
N GLU A 74 -19.40 5.59 6.67
CA GLU A 74 -18.87 4.97 5.47
C GLU A 74 -17.47 5.50 5.19
N ILE A 75 -16.56 4.56 4.95
CA ILE A 75 -15.17 4.82 4.59
C ILE A 75 -15.00 4.45 3.12
N LYS A 76 -14.58 5.43 2.32
CA LYS A 76 -14.19 5.19 0.94
C LYS A 76 -12.68 4.99 0.87
N GLN A 77 -12.28 3.87 0.30
CA GLN A 77 -10.87 3.53 0.08
C GLN A 77 -10.52 3.71 -1.40
N MET A 78 -9.39 4.36 -1.68
CA MET A 78 -8.91 4.62 -3.04
C MET A 78 -7.43 4.27 -3.15
N LYS A 79 -7.00 3.83 -4.33
CA LYS A 79 -5.58 3.56 -4.61
C LYS A 79 -4.81 4.86 -4.73
N THR A 80 -3.56 4.89 -4.28
CA THR A 80 -2.67 6.03 -4.52
C THR A 80 -1.84 5.81 -5.77
N VAL A 81 -1.90 6.73 -6.73
CA VAL A 81 -1.01 6.73 -7.91
C VAL A 81 -0.10 7.95 -7.89
N GLY A 82 1.15 7.77 -8.31
CA GLY A 82 2.15 8.84 -8.33
C GLY A 82 2.56 9.22 -9.74
N TYR A 83 3.02 10.46 -9.90
CA TYR A 83 3.73 10.91 -11.09
C TYR A 83 5.00 11.61 -10.66
N ARG A 84 6.15 11.19 -11.20
CA ARG A 84 7.45 11.81 -10.94
C ARG A 84 7.91 12.57 -12.18
N CYS A 85 8.31 13.83 -12.01
CA CYS A 85 9.00 14.57 -13.05
C CYS A 85 10.38 13.95 -13.35
N SER A 86 10.69 13.72 -14.62
CA SER A 86 11.98 13.19 -15.05
C SER A 86 13.13 14.21 -14.93
N LEU A 87 12.84 15.52 -14.85
CA LEU A 87 13.84 16.58 -14.78
C LEU A 87 14.18 16.99 -13.34
N CYS A 88 13.18 17.33 -12.52
CA CYS A 88 13.41 17.89 -11.18
C CYS A 88 13.02 16.95 -10.03
N ASN A 89 12.61 15.71 -10.32
CA ASN A 89 12.16 14.71 -9.34
C ASN A 89 10.97 15.13 -8.45
N PHE A 90 10.26 16.20 -8.80
CA PHE A 90 9.00 16.53 -8.14
C PHE A 90 7.98 15.39 -8.31
N ILE A 91 7.33 15.00 -7.20
CA ILE A 91 6.33 13.93 -7.17
C ILE A 91 4.98 14.52 -6.81
N GLU A 92 3.96 14.14 -7.57
CA GLU A 92 2.55 14.36 -7.25
C GLU A 92 1.87 13.01 -6.97
N LEU A 93 0.99 12.98 -5.97
CA LEU A 93 0.22 11.81 -5.59
C LEU A 93 -1.27 12.10 -5.77
N TYR A 94 -2.01 11.13 -6.26
CA TYR A 94 -3.44 11.24 -6.52
C TYR A 94 -4.16 10.01 -5.97
N ALA A 95 -5.29 10.25 -5.32
CA ALA A 95 -6.26 9.21 -5.05
C ALA A 95 -6.97 8.84 -6.36
N LYS A 96 -7.00 7.56 -6.67
CA LYS A 96 -7.70 6.99 -7.81
C LYS A 96 -8.70 5.94 -7.30
N PRO A 97 -10.01 6.15 -7.52
CA PRO A 97 -11.02 5.16 -7.19
C PRO A 97 -10.82 3.85 -7.97
#